data_AF-A0A720GJ64-F1
#
_entry.id   AF-A0A720GJ64-F1
#
_cell.length_a   1.000
_cell.length_b   1.000
_cell.length_c   1.000
_cell.angle_alpha   90.00
_cell.angle_beta   90.00
_cell.angle_gamma   90.00
#
_symmetry.space_group_name_H-M   'P 1'
#
loop_
_entity.id
_entity.type
_entity.pdbx_description
1 polymer ?
#
loop_
_entity_poly.entity_id
_entity_poly.type
_entity_poly.pdbx_seq_one_letter_code
_entity_poly.pdbx_strand_id
1 'polypeptide(L)'
;MKVTWTVTPVGYQHIAKRCPSCNVKRDFTPSGAFRINSQKKILDVWSIYKCTHCDYTWNIALYSRLPVSKINQELHHRLMTNDESTIRHFAYDTAVLKQNNAKLSGQLDFRIQERCLTSITRQYQICVRIRLTRSFQVSLLSIMKIQLMLSSADIRRRIDSGQITGVTAKMLKSRKLRQT
;
A
#
# COMPACT_ATOMS: atom_id res chain seq x y z
N MET A 1 22.37 9.97 16.15
CA MET A 1 21.43 10.75 15.31
C MET A 1 20.11 10.01 15.20
N LYS A 2 18.96 10.67 15.36
CA LYS A 2 17.63 10.05 15.15
C LYS A 2 17.02 10.50 13.83
N VAL A 3 16.73 9.54 12.95
CA VAL A 3 16.06 9.79 11.66
C VAL A 3 14.71 9.08 11.62
N THR A 4 13.70 9.76 11.07
CA THR A 4 12.42 9.16 10.75
C THR A 4 12.25 9.12 9.24
N TRP A 5 12.07 7.93 8.69
CA TRP A 5 11.76 7.70 7.28
C TRP A 5 10.27 7.46 7.12
N THR A 6 9.61 8.38 6.44
CA THR A 6 8.20 8.24 6.07
C THR A 6 8.13 7.62 4.68
N VAL A 7 7.58 6.41 4.60
CA VAL A 7 7.51 5.61 3.37
C VAL A 7 6.09 5.65 2.83
N THR A 8 5.96 6.09 1.58
CA THR A 8 4.67 6.23 0.90
C THR A 8 4.69 5.40 -0.38
N PRO A 9 3.72 4.48 -0.58
CA PRO A 9 3.66 3.71 -1.80
C PRO A 9 3.31 4.61 -2.99
N VAL A 10 3.88 4.29 -4.14
CA VAL A 10 3.57 4.90 -5.44
C VAL A 10 2.52 4.04 -6.13
N GLY A 11 1.49 4.67 -6.70
CA GLY A 11 0.40 3.96 -7.34
C GLY A 11 -0.52 3.22 -6.36
N TYR A 12 -1.19 2.18 -6.84
CA TYR A 12 -2.24 1.45 -6.11
C TYR A 12 -1.81 0.03 -5.79
N GLN A 13 -2.26 -0.50 -4.66
CA GLN A 13 -2.06 -1.91 -4.33
C GLN A 13 -2.71 -2.82 -5.38
N HIS A 14 -1.87 -3.62 -6.02
CA HIS A 14 -2.32 -4.63 -6.97
C HIS A 14 -2.88 -5.84 -6.24
N ILE A 15 -3.75 -6.56 -6.95
CA ILE A 15 -4.29 -7.84 -6.50
C ILE A 15 -3.99 -8.91 -7.55
N ALA A 16 -3.80 -10.15 -7.10
CA ALA A 16 -3.66 -11.27 -8.01
C ALA A 16 -4.97 -12.04 -8.15
N LYS A 17 -5.43 -12.19 -9.39
CA LYS A 17 -6.59 -13.00 -9.78
C LYS A 17 -6.25 -13.81 -11.02
N ARG A 18 -6.97 -14.91 -11.27
CA ARG A 18 -6.91 -15.61 -12.56
C ARG A 18 -7.68 -14.76 -13.57
N CYS A 19 -6.99 -14.24 -14.57
CA CYS A 19 -7.63 -13.46 -15.63
C CYS A 19 -8.36 -14.41 -16.58
N PRO A 20 -9.67 -14.24 -16.82
CA PRO A 20 -10.41 -15.06 -17.79
C PRO A 20 -9.87 -14.91 -19.22
N SER A 21 -9.50 -13.70 -19.63
CA SER A 21 -8.96 -13.43 -20.97
C SER A 21 -7.54 -13.99 -21.15
N CYS A 22 -6.63 -13.81 -20.19
CA CYS A 22 -5.27 -14.38 -20.29
C CYS A 22 -5.20 -15.87 -19.92
N ASN A 23 -6.26 -16.43 -19.32
CA ASN A 23 -6.33 -17.76 -18.74
C ASN A 23 -5.24 -18.12 -17.70
N VAL A 24 -4.54 -17.13 -17.14
CA VAL A 24 -3.47 -17.31 -16.15
C VAL A 24 -3.60 -16.33 -14.99
N LYS A 25 -2.87 -16.56 -13.90
CA LYS A 25 -2.80 -15.61 -12.78
C LYS A 25 -2.10 -14.34 -13.24
N ARG A 26 -2.78 -13.20 -13.08
CA ARG A 26 -2.28 -11.86 -13.42
C ARG A 26 -2.50 -10.89 -12.28
N ASP A 27 -1.73 -9.81 -12.33
CA ASP A 27 -1.95 -8.65 -11.49
C ASP A 27 -3.07 -7.79 -12.07
N PHE A 28 -3.86 -7.25 -11.16
CA PHE A 28 -4.94 -6.32 -11.44
C PHE A 28 -4.72 -5.06 -10.62
N THR A 29 -4.93 -3.91 -11.26
CA THR A 29 -4.79 -2.59 -10.63
C THR A 29 -6.12 -1.84 -10.75
N PRO A 30 -6.49 -0.97 -9.78
CA PRO A 30 -7.67 -0.12 -9.92
C PRO A 30 -7.61 0.67 -11.23
N SER A 31 -8.71 0.68 -11.97
CA SER A 31 -8.82 1.41 -13.24
C SER A 31 -9.04 2.91 -13.06
N GLY A 32 -9.18 3.37 -11.82
CA GLY A 32 -9.57 4.73 -11.50
C GLY A 32 -11.07 5.00 -11.61
N ALA A 33 -11.92 3.96 -11.58
CA ALA A 33 -13.37 4.13 -11.73
C ALA A 33 -14.16 3.27 -10.73
N PHE A 34 -15.30 3.81 -10.31
CA PHE A 34 -16.34 3.09 -9.59
C PHE A 34 -17.51 2.78 -10.52
N ARG A 35 -18.10 1.61 -10.33
CA ARG A 35 -19.43 1.29 -10.85
C ARG A 35 -20.41 1.45 -9.70
N ILE A 36 -21.41 2.30 -9.91
CA ILE A 36 -22.45 2.56 -8.91
C ILE A 36 -23.78 2.16 -9.55
N ASN A 37 -24.51 1.29 -8.88
CA ASN A 37 -25.88 0.96 -9.23
C ASN A 37 -26.80 1.39 -8.10
N SER A 38 -27.90 2.04 -8.43
CA SER A 38 -28.91 2.40 -7.44
C SER A 38 -30.28 1.94 -7.92
N GLN A 39 -30.99 1.21 -7.06
CA GLN A 39 -32.33 0.73 -7.33
C GLN A 39 -33.17 0.80 -6.06
N LYS A 40 -34.32 1.47 -6.11
CA LYS A 40 -35.27 1.57 -4.98
C LYS A 40 -34.61 1.97 -3.64
N LYS A 41 -33.76 3.01 -3.65
CA LYS A 41 -32.99 3.52 -2.50
C LYS A 41 -31.93 2.56 -1.94
N ILE A 42 -31.59 1.51 -2.67
CA ILE A 42 -30.48 0.60 -2.37
C ILE A 42 -29.34 0.88 -3.35
N LEU A 43 -28.12 0.90 -2.84
CA LEU A 43 -26.88 1.20 -3.56
C LEU A 43 -25.99 -0.04 -3.56
N ASP A 44 -25.45 -0.38 -4.73
CA ASP A 44 -24.34 -1.29 -4.90
C ASP A 44 -23.17 -0.51 -5.52
N VAL A 45 -21.98 -0.65 -4.94
CA VAL A 45 -20.78 0.07 -5.37
C VAL A 45 -19.65 -0.92 -5.56
N TRP A 46 -19.02 -0.87 -6.73
CA TRP A 46 -17.82 -1.61 -7.04
C TRP A 46 -16.68 -0.67 -7.43
N SER A 47 -15.46 -0.98 -7.01
CA SER A 47 -14.26 -0.46 -7.64
C SER A 47 -13.89 -1.35 -8.83
N ILE A 48 -13.66 -0.74 -9.99
CA ILE A 48 -13.27 -1.44 -11.20
C ILE A 48 -11.75 -1.59 -11.19
N TYR A 49 -11.29 -2.82 -11.40
CA TYR A 49 -9.89 -3.18 -11.58
C TYR A 49 -9.67 -3.65 -13.01
N LYS A 50 -8.46 -3.49 -13.54
CA LYS A 50 -8.05 -3.96 -14.86
C LYS A 50 -6.82 -4.86 -14.77
N CYS A 51 -6.81 -5.91 -15.58
CA CYS A 51 -5.65 -6.76 -15.77
C CYS A 51 -4.51 -5.92 -16.36
N THR A 52 -3.33 -5.95 -15.75
CA THR A 52 -2.17 -5.17 -16.20
C THR A 52 -1.61 -5.59 -17.57
N HIS A 53 -2.14 -6.65 -18.18
CA HIS A 53 -1.69 -7.18 -19.47
C HIS A 53 -2.72 -7.08 -20.60
N CYS A 54 -4.01 -7.14 -20.31
CA CYS A 54 -5.05 -7.27 -21.34
C CYS A 54 -6.30 -6.43 -21.05
N ASP A 55 -6.25 -5.57 -20.03
CA ASP A 55 -7.35 -4.68 -19.62
C ASP A 55 -8.69 -5.32 -19.28
N TYR A 56 -8.74 -6.66 -19.14
CA TYR A 56 -9.93 -7.35 -18.64
C TYR A 56 -10.33 -6.79 -17.29
N THR A 57 -11.61 -6.46 -17.12
CA THR A 57 -12.10 -5.79 -15.93
C THR A 57 -12.55 -6.76 -14.85
N TRP A 58 -12.27 -6.43 -13.60
CA TRP A 58 -12.76 -7.17 -12.44
C TRP A 58 -13.37 -6.20 -11.44
N ASN A 59 -14.55 -6.53 -10.90
CA ASN A 59 -15.22 -5.68 -9.92
C ASN A 59 -14.87 -6.12 -8.50
N ILE A 60 -14.42 -5.17 -7.67
CA ILE A 60 -14.26 -5.34 -6.23
C ILE A 60 -15.45 -4.66 -5.56
N ALA A 61 -16.31 -5.43 -4.91
CA ALA A 61 -17.46 -4.90 -4.18
C ALA A 61 -16.97 -4.10 -2.97
N LEU A 62 -17.37 -2.83 -2.90
CA LEU A 62 -17.12 -1.94 -1.77
C LEU A 62 -18.33 -1.91 -0.85
N TYR A 63 -19.51 -1.75 -1.45
CA TYR A 63 -20.78 -1.75 -0.75
C TYR A 63 -21.75 -2.64 -1.53
N SER A 64 -22.46 -3.51 -0.79
CA SER A 64 -23.50 -4.37 -1.36
C SER A 64 -24.79 -4.14 -0.61
N ARG A 65 -25.85 -3.83 -1.35
CA ARG A 65 -27.21 -3.62 -0.85
C ARG A 65 -27.28 -2.59 0.29
N LEU A 66 -26.54 -1.49 0.16
CA LEU A 66 -26.49 -0.44 1.18
C LEU A 66 -27.65 0.56 0.96
N PRO A 67 -28.49 0.86 1.97
CA PRO A 67 -29.45 1.94 1.84
C PRO A 67 -28.74 3.26 1.55
N VAL A 68 -29.23 4.04 0.58
CA VAL A 68 -28.63 5.34 0.21
C VAL A 68 -28.55 6.30 1.40
N SER A 69 -29.47 6.20 2.36
CA SER A 69 -29.43 7.01 3.60
C SER A 69 -28.25 6.69 4.52
N LYS A 70 -27.59 5.53 4.35
CA LYS A 70 -26.43 5.11 5.16
C LYS A 70 -25.09 5.53 4.56
N ILE A 71 -25.06 6.02 3.33
CA ILE A 71 -23.83 6.55 2.75
C ILE A 71 -23.73 8.05 3.04
N ASN A 72 -22.57 8.47 3.55
CA ASN A 72 -22.28 9.89 3.75
C ASN A 72 -22.31 10.61 2.38
N GLN A 73 -22.93 11.79 2.32
CA GLN A 73 -23.10 12.56 1.07
C GLN A 73 -21.76 12.93 0.41
N GLU A 74 -20.74 13.28 1.18
CA GLU A 74 -19.39 13.58 0.68
C GLU A 74 -18.72 12.33 0.11
N LEU A 75 -18.89 11.17 0.75
CA LEU A 75 -18.40 9.91 0.21
C LEU A 75 -19.14 9.54 -1.08
N HIS A 76 -20.47 9.69 -1.10
CA HIS A 76 -21.27 9.46 -2.29
C HIS A 76 -20.81 10.33 -3.46
N HIS A 77 -20.60 11.63 -3.23
CA HIS A 77 -20.06 12.54 -4.25
C HIS A 77 -18.69 12.07 -4.75
N ARG A 78 -17.75 11.76 -3.84
CA ARG A 78 -16.42 11.25 -4.20
C ARG A 78 -16.45 9.96 -5.02
N LEU A 79 -17.38 9.05 -4.71
CA LEU A 79 -17.60 7.84 -5.50
C LEU A 79 -18.13 8.18 -6.90
N MET A 80 -19.09 9.11 -7.01
CA MET A 80 -19.66 9.53 -8.29
C MET A 80 -18.64 10.24 -9.19
N THR A 81 -17.72 11.03 -8.61
CA THR A 81 -16.69 11.76 -9.36
C THR A 81 -15.41 10.95 -9.58
N ASN A 82 -15.38 9.67 -9.19
CA ASN A 82 -14.17 8.83 -9.25
C ASN A 82 -12.96 9.48 -8.57
N ASP A 83 -13.16 10.03 -7.37
CA ASP A 83 -12.11 10.71 -6.62
C ASP A 83 -10.89 9.81 -6.37
N GLU A 84 -9.72 10.30 -6.77
CA GLU A 84 -8.46 9.55 -6.73
C GLU A 84 -8.10 9.14 -5.29
N SER A 85 -8.35 10.03 -4.32
CA SER A 85 -8.03 9.76 -2.92
C SER A 85 -8.88 8.61 -2.35
N THR A 86 -10.14 8.52 -2.81
CA THR A 86 -11.11 7.47 -2.45
C THR A 86 -10.77 6.15 -3.12
N ILE A 87 -10.40 6.16 -4.40
CA ILE A 87 -9.88 4.97 -5.10
C ILE A 87 -8.65 4.43 -4.38
N ARG A 88 -7.71 5.32 -4.05
CA ARG A 88 -6.51 4.98 -3.30
C ARG A 88 -6.84 4.42 -1.93
N HIS A 89 -7.79 5.00 -1.20
CA HIS A 89 -8.22 4.49 0.10
C HIS A 89 -8.67 3.03 0.00
N PHE A 90 -9.63 2.71 -0.89
CA PHE A 90 -10.13 1.35 -1.04
C PHE A 90 -9.12 0.37 -1.64
N ALA A 91 -8.20 0.85 -2.48
CA ALA A 91 -7.12 0.00 -3.00
C ALA A 91 -6.21 -0.54 -1.89
N TYR A 92 -5.97 0.24 -0.83
CA TYR A 92 -5.16 -0.20 0.32
C TYR A 92 -5.99 -0.79 1.48
N ASP A 93 -7.31 -0.89 1.35
CA ASP A 93 -8.17 -1.46 2.39
C ASP A 93 -8.10 -3.00 2.37
N THR A 94 -7.28 -3.53 3.26
CA THR A 94 -7.08 -4.99 3.36
C THR A 94 -8.33 -5.76 3.78
N ALA A 95 -9.30 -5.13 4.47
CA ALA A 95 -10.53 -5.79 4.86
C ALA A 95 -11.45 -5.97 3.64
N VAL A 96 -11.64 -4.89 2.86
CA VAL A 96 -12.38 -4.93 1.59
C VAL A 96 -11.78 -5.93 0.61
N LEU A 97 -10.45 -5.91 0.44
CA LEU A 97 -9.77 -6.84 -0.46
C LEU A 97 -9.90 -8.29 0.01
N LYS A 98 -9.79 -8.55 1.32
CA LYS A 98 -9.99 -9.89 1.88
C LYS A 98 -11.42 -10.39 1.67
N GLN A 99 -12.43 -9.54 1.88
CA GLN A 99 -13.84 -9.87 1.65
C GLN A 99 -14.11 -10.25 0.18
N ASN A 100 -13.40 -9.63 -0.75
CA ASN A 100 -13.48 -9.93 -2.19
C ASN A 100 -12.57 -11.10 -2.62
N ASN A 101 -11.99 -11.85 -1.69
CA ASN A 101 -11.01 -12.90 -1.95
C ASN A 101 -9.85 -12.42 -2.85
N ALA A 102 -9.47 -11.14 -2.72
CA ALA A 102 -8.43 -10.51 -3.50
C ALA A 102 -7.10 -10.60 -2.76
N LYS A 103 -6.22 -11.49 -3.23
CA LYS A 103 -4.88 -11.64 -2.66
C LYS A 103 -4.02 -10.47 -3.13
N LEU A 104 -3.39 -9.77 -2.19
CA LEU A 104 -2.43 -8.71 -2.50
C LEU A 104 -1.30 -9.25 -3.37
N SER A 105 -0.93 -8.49 -4.39
CA SER A 105 0.14 -8.82 -5.34
C SER A 105 0.96 -7.58 -5.70
N GLY A 106 2.02 -7.80 -6.46
CA GLY A 106 2.95 -6.77 -6.88
C GLY A 106 3.88 -6.31 -5.76
N GLN A 107 5.05 -5.84 -6.16
CA GLN A 107 5.89 -5.00 -5.31
C GLN A 107 5.65 -3.57 -5.74
N LEU A 108 5.08 -2.76 -4.85
CA LEU A 108 4.87 -1.36 -5.14
C LEU A 108 6.18 -0.60 -4.98
N ASP A 109 6.42 0.32 -5.91
CA ASP A 109 7.42 1.36 -5.69
C ASP A 109 6.99 2.24 -4.52
N PHE A 110 7.96 2.92 -3.91
CA PHE A 110 7.71 3.79 -2.78
C PHE A 110 8.67 4.96 -2.75
N ARG A 111 8.22 6.06 -2.15
CA ARG A 111 9.02 7.25 -1.88
C ARG A 111 9.36 7.29 -0.40
N ILE A 112 10.58 7.73 -0.09
CA ILE A 112 11.05 7.94 1.28
C ILE A 112 11.19 9.44 1.51
N GLN A 113 10.53 9.96 2.54
CA GLN A 113 10.77 11.30 3.05
C GLN A 113 11.49 11.19 4.39
N GLU A 114 12.72 11.72 4.45
CA GLU A 114 13.52 11.75 5.66
C GLU A 114 13.22 12.99 6.50
N ARG A 115 13.11 12.79 7.82
CA ARG A 115 13.10 13.86 8.81
C ARG A 115 14.13 13.55 9.90
N CYS A 116 15.13 14.42 10.03
CA CYS A 116 16.13 14.34 11.09
C CYS A 116 15.68 15.21 12.29
N LEU A 117 15.72 14.64 13.49
CA LEU A 117 15.23 15.32 14.71
C LEU A 117 16.36 15.98 15.53
N THR A 118 17.63 15.72 15.20
CA THR A 118 18.79 16.27 15.92
C THR A 118 20.00 16.35 15.00
N SER A 119 20.53 17.54 14.75
CA SER A 119 21.78 17.78 14.04
C SER A 119 22.83 18.34 15.01
N ILE A 120 23.35 17.52 15.92
CA ILE A 120 24.50 17.91 16.74
C ILE A 120 25.44 16.70 16.95
N THR A 121 26.67 16.91 16.45
CA THR A 121 27.96 16.21 16.68
C THR A 121 28.18 14.76 16.23
N ARG A 122 29.46 14.44 15.98
CA ARG A 122 30.08 13.18 15.51
C ARG A 122 29.54 11.92 16.19
N GLN A 123 28.33 11.50 15.84
CA GLN A 123 27.77 10.24 16.30
C GLN A 123 27.92 9.17 15.22
N TYR A 124 28.68 8.13 15.54
CA TYR A 124 28.86 6.92 14.70
C TYR A 124 27.60 6.03 14.65
N GLN A 125 26.52 6.44 15.31
CA GLN A 125 25.29 5.66 15.45
C GLN A 125 24.06 6.44 14.94
N ILE A 126 23.27 5.78 14.09
CA ILE A 126 21.99 6.25 13.58
C ILE A 126 20.85 5.39 14.13
N CYS A 127 19.84 6.03 14.70
CA CYS A 127 18.61 5.40 15.12
C CYS A 127 17.56 5.63 14.04
N VAL A 128 17.13 4.55 13.39
CA VAL A 128 16.19 4.56 12.26
C VAL A 128 14.80 4.23 12.77
N ARG A 129 13.85 5.13 12.52
CA ARG A 129 12.42 4.89 12.73
C ARG A 129 11.68 4.94 11.40
N ILE A 130 10.83 3.96 11.14
CA ILE A 130 10.07 3.88 9.89
C ILE A 130 8.60 4.10 10.16
N ARG A 131 8.00 4.97 9.36
CA ARG A 131 6.56 5.25 9.37
C ARG A 131 6.01 4.97 7.98
N LEU A 132 4.94 4.19 7.91
CA LEU A 132 4.24 3.97 6.65
C LEU A 132 3.01 4.88 6.59
N THR A 133 2.80 5.58 5.48
CA THR A 133 1.56 6.36 5.30
C THR A 133 0.34 5.48 5.07
N ARG A 134 0.54 4.27 4.54
CA ARG A 134 -0.48 3.22 4.38
C ARG A 134 0.15 1.85 4.60
N SER A 135 -0.66 0.85 4.95
CA SER A 135 -0.18 -0.53 5.01
C SER A 135 -0.08 -1.11 3.61
N PHE A 136 1.12 -1.52 3.19
CA PHE A 136 1.36 -2.16 1.90
C PHE A 136 2.53 -3.15 1.96
N GLN A 137 2.72 -3.97 0.93
CA GLN A 137 3.81 -4.94 0.89
C GLN A 137 5.15 -4.27 0.59
N VAL A 138 5.95 -4.04 1.64
CA VAL A 138 7.30 -3.47 1.52
C VAL A 138 8.27 -4.16 2.49
N SER A 139 9.47 -4.41 1.99
CA SER A 139 10.58 -4.96 2.76
C SER A 139 11.38 -3.83 3.42
N LEU A 140 11.66 -3.99 4.71
CA LEU A 140 12.56 -3.11 5.44
C LEU A 140 13.93 -3.02 4.77
N LEU A 141 14.45 -4.16 4.31
CA LEU A 141 15.75 -4.22 3.65
C LEU A 141 15.77 -3.39 2.36
N SER A 142 14.67 -3.41 1.58
CA SER A 142 14.57 -2.60 0.36
C SER A 142 14.59 -1.10 0.68
N ILE A 143 13.87 -0.68 1.72
CA ILE A 143 13.88 0.73 2.20
C ILE A 143 15.31 1.13 2.60
N MET A 144 15.99 0.29 3.39
CA MET A 144 17.35 0.57 3.87
C MET A 144 18.38 0.62 2.74
N LYS A 145 18.31 -0.30 1.76
CA LYS A 145 19.21 -0.30 0.60
C LYS A 145 19.08 0.98 -0.20
N ILE A 146 17.85 1.42 -0.46
CA ILE A 146 17.60 2.65 -1.22
C ILE A 146 18.08 3.86 -0.44
N GLN A 147 17.78 3.96 0.85
CA GLN A 147 18.10 5.17 1.61
C GLN A 147 19.58 5.29 1.96
N LEU A 148 20.24 4.18 2.27
CA LEU A 148 21.65 4.17 2.70
C LEU A 148 22.63 3.92 1.55
N MET A 149 22.15 3.48 0.37
CA MET A 149 22.99 3.06 -0.76
C MET A 149 24.03 1.99 -0.38
N LEU A 150 23.65 1.08 0.53
CA LEU A 150 24.51 0.03 1.07
C LEU A 150 24.08 -1.36 0.61
N SER A 151 25.04 -2.30 0.61
CA SER A 151 24.75 -3.71 0.38
C SER A 151 23.94 -4.32 1.53
N SER A 152 23.25 -5.43 1.28
CA SER A 152 22.54 -6.14 2.35
C SER A 152 23.46 -6.68 3.43
N ALA A 153 24.70 -7.03 3.09
CA ALA A 153 25.71 -7.48 4.05
C ALA A 153 26.16 -6.30 4.93
N ASP A 154 26.41 -5.13 4.33
CA ASP A 154 26.80 -3.93 5.07
C ASP A 154 25.71 -3.44 6.01
N ILE A 155 24.46 -3.45 5.57
CA ILE A 155 23.32 -3.08 6.42
C ILE A 155 23.25 -4.00 7.64
N ARG A 156 23.40 -5.31 7.46
CA ARG A 156 23.42 -6.27 8.57
C ARG A 156 24.59 -6.01 9.51
N ARG A 157 25.81 -5.92 8.97
CA ARG A 157 27.04 -5.63 9.73
C ARG A 157 26.90 -4.38 10.59
N ARG A 158 26.27 -3.31 10.06
CA ARG A 158 26.06 -2.05 10.80
C ARG A 158 24.95 -2.15 11.85
N ILE A 159 23.95 -3.01 11.68
CA ILE A 159 22.98 -3.31 12.74
C ILE A 159 23.67 -4.12 13.84
N ASP A 160 24.43 -5.15 13.46
CA ASP A 160 25.10 -6.05 14.41
C ASP A 160 26.20 -5.33 15.22
N SER A 161 26.89 -4.36 14.61
CA SER A 161 27.87 -3.49 15.31
C SER A 161 27.25 -2.34 16.10
N GLY A 162 25.92 -2.22 16.14
CA GLY A 162 25.21 -1.15 16.85
C GLY A 162 25.31 0.23 16.20
N GLN A 163 25.88 0.35 15.00
CA GLN A 163 25.91 1.59 14.22
C GLN A 163 24.52 1.99 13.71
N ILE A 164 23.64 1.02 13.44
CA ILE A 164 22.24 1.25 13.11
C ILE A 164 21.36 0.64 14.20
N THR A 165 20.54 1.46 14.85
CA THR A 165 19.61 1.07 15.91
C THR A 165 18.17 1.39 15.52
N GLY A 166 17.18 0.90 16.28
CA GLY A 166 15.75 1.09 15.99
C GLY A 166 15.16 0.10 14.98
N VAL A 167 16.00 -0.73 14.36
CA VAL A 167 15.65 -1.84 13.48
C VAL A 167 16.49 -3.07 13.84
N THR A 168 15.96 -4.28 13.63
CA THR A 168 16.68 -5.53 13.94
C THR A 168 16.93 -6.38 12.69
N ALA A 169 17.94 -7.24 12.73
CA ALA A 169 18.23 -8.18 11.65
C ALA A 169 17.04 -9.12 11.34
N LYS A 170 16.19 -9.40 12.32
CA LYS A 170 14.93 -10.15 12.15
C LYS A 170 13.92 -9.36 11.32
N MET A 171 13.80 -8.04 11.55
CA MET A 171 12.89 -7.18 10.78
C MET A 171 13.28 -7.09 9.31
N LEU A 172 14.57 -7.22 8.97
CA LEU A 172 15.03 -7.24 7.57
C LEU A 172 14.49 -8.43 6.75
N LYS A 173 14.08 -9.51 7.42
CA LYS A 173 13.53 -10.70 6.75
C LYS A 173 12.03 -10.56 6.43
N SER A 174 11.33 -9.60 7.05
CA SER A 174 9.90 -9.41 6.81
C SER A 174 9.64 -8.58 5.55
N ARG A 175 8.72 -9.06 4.70
CA ARG A 175 8.16 -8.31 3.56
C ARG A 175 6.86 -7.57 3.89
N LYS A 176 6.39 -7.68 5.13
CA LYS A 176 5.16 -7.04 5.61
C LYS A 176 5.52 -6.16 6.79
N LEU A 177 5.79 -4.89 6.52
CA LEU A 177 5.78 -3.87 7.55
C LEU A 177 4.32 -3.48 7.81
N ARG A 178 3.90 -3.57 9.06
CA ARG A 178 2.60 -3.07 9.51
C ARG A 178 2.83 -1.74 10.21
N GLN A 179 1.85 -0.85 10.17
CA GLN A 179 1.85 0.30 11.06
C GLN A 179 1.86 -0.24 12.50
N THR A 180 2.89 0.14 13.26
CA THR A 180 2.91 0.13 14.73
C THR A 180 2.52 1.49 15.23
#